data_AF-A0A397JQW1-F1
#
_entry.id   AF-A0A397JQW1-F1
#
_cell.length_a   1.000
_cell.length_b   1.000
_cell.length_c   1.000
_cell.angle_alpha   90.00
_cell.angle_beta   90.00
_cell.angle_gamma   90.00
#
_symmetry.space_group_name_H-M   'P 1'
#
loop_
_entity.id
_entity.type
_entity.pdbx_description
1 polymer ?
#
loop_
_entity_poly.entity_id
_entity_poly.type
_entity_poly.pdbx_seq_one_letter_code
_entity_poly.pdbx_strand_id
1 'polypeptide(L)'
;MSNFNTLLANINRNYMHPPPEIDEVLNFFNSKKPMRDHKRCHAYKIFRYSVAKECNRIGEFNAILIGRATNHLWKNSTILEKSEYCDLAQRECNRIGEFNAILIGRATNHLWKNSTILEKSEYCDLAQRVKFY
;
A
#
# COMPACT_ATOMS: atom_id res chain seq x y z
N MET A 1 32.58 -6.59 1.43
CA MET A 1 31.64 -5.50 1.08
C MET A 1 31.45 -5.52 -0.41
N SER A 2 30.24 -5.80 -0.90
CA SER A 2 29.96 -5.61 -2.33
C SER A 2 30.01 -4.11 -2.63
N ASN A 3 30.64 -3.72 -3.74
CA ASN A 3 30.58 -2.32 -4.17
C ASN A 3 29.25 -2.07 -4.91
N PHE A 4 28.84 -0.82 -5.02
CA PHE A 4 27.56 -0.44 -5.64
C PHE A 4 27.40 -0.96 -7.08
N ASN A 5 28.47 -0.93 -7.88
CA ASN A 5 28.43 -1.37 -9.28
C ASN A 5 28.29 -2.89 -9.39
N THR A 6 28.97 -3.65 -8.52
CA THR A 6 28.84 -5.10 -8.41
C THR A 6 27.43 -5.50 -7.99
N LEU A 7 26.83 -4.77 -7.03
CA LEU A 7 25.44 -5.00 -6.65
C LEU A 7 24.49 -4.82 -7.84
N LEU A 8 24.63 -3.70 -8.57
CA LEU A 8 23.79 -3.43 -9.74
C LEU A 8 23.94 -4.48 -10.85
N ALA A 9 25.15 -4.99 -11.08
CA ALA A 9 25.40 -6.03 -12.08
C ALA A 9 24.79 -7.39 -11.69
N ASN A 10 24.67 -7.67 -10.39
CA ASN A 10 24.16 -8.94 -9.88
C ASN A 10 22.64 -8.95 -9.68
N ILE A 11 21.99 -7.79 -9.58
CA ILE A 11 20.52 -7.70 -9.50
C ILE A 11 19.92 -8.16 -10.82
N ASN A 12 19.07 -9.19 -10.76
CA ASN A 12 18.35 -9.66 -11.92
C ASN A 12 16.92 -9.10 -11.94
N ARG A 13 16.63 -8.25 -12.93
CA ARG A 13 15.32 -7.60 -13.11
C ARG A 13 14.16 -8.58 -13.27
N ASN A 14 14.41 -9.81 -13.74
CA ASN A 14 13.36 -10.83 -13.89
C ASN A 14 12.82 -11.34 -12.54
N TYR A 15 13.53 -11.11 -11.43
CA TYR A 15 13.01 -11.38 -10.07
C TYR A 15 12.32 -10.16 -9.45
N MET A 16 12.30 -9.03 -10.16
CA MET A 16 11.60 -7.81 -9.78
C MET A 16 10.36 -7.54 -10.64
N HIS A 17 10.25 -8.16 -11.82
CA HIS A 17 9.15 -7.99 -12.75
C HIS A 17 8.57 -9.35 -13.16
N PRO A 18 7.24 -9.52 -13.14
CA PRO A 18 6.23 -8.52 -12.76
C PRO A 18 6.27 -8.18 -11.26
N PRO A 19 5.55 -7.13 -10.82
CA PRO A 19 5.42 -6.82 -9.41
C PRO A 19 4.90 -8.02 -8.59
N PRO A 20 5.24 -8.11 -7.30
CA PRO A 20 4.75 -9.18 -6.42
C PRO A 20 3.24 -9.15 -6.25
N GLU A 21 2.68 -10.22 -5.68
CA GLU A 21 1.25 -10.27 -5.38
C GLU A 21 0.84 -9.24 -4.33
N ILE A 22 -0.35 -8.67 -4.51
CA ILE A 22 -1.02 -7.70 -3.63
C ILE A 22 -1.01 -8.16 -2.16
N ASP A 23 -1.32 -9.42 -1.89
CA ASP A 23 -1.40 -9.95 -0.53
C ASP A 23 -0.02 -10.06 0.14
N GLU A 24 1.03 -10.37 -0.62
CA GLU A 24 2.42 -10.38 -0.14
C GLU A 24 2.85 -8.97 0.28
N VAL A 25 2.55 -7.98 -0.56
CA VAL A 25 2.88 -6.57 -0.34
C VAL A 25 2.14 -6.01 0.88
N LEU A 26 0.85 -6.31 1.02
CA LEU A 26 0.04 -5.93 2.18
C LEU A 26 0.56 -6.53 3.47
N ASN A 27 0.87 -7.83 3.47
CA ASN A 27 1.41 -8.51 4.65
C ASN A 27 2.73 -7.85 5.11
N PHE A 28 3.61 -7.51 4.16
CA PHE A 28 4.84 -6.79 4.47
C PHE A 28 4.58 -5.41 5.09
N PHE A 29 3.70 -4.60 4.51
CA PHE A 29 3.42 -3.26 5.05
C PHE A 29 2.66 -3.29 6.38
N ASN A 30 1.74 -4.22 6.58
CA ASN A 30 1.01 -4.40 7.83
C ASN A 30 1.89 -4.93 8.97
N SER A 31 2.94 -5.69 8.65
CA SER A 31 3.93 -6.15 9.64
C SER A 31 4.77 -5.00 10.24
N LYS A 32 4.82 -3.85 9.56
CA LYS A 32 5.56 -2.66 10.02
C LYS A 32 4.65 -1.80 10.88
N LYS A 33 5.20 -1.18 11.94
CA LYS A 33 4.46 -0.20 12.76
C LYS A 33 3.74 0.79 11.84
N PRO A 34 2.48 1.15 12.14
CA PRO A 34 1.71 2.05 11.29
C PRO A 34 2.50 3.35 11.09
N MET A 35 3.04 3.53 9.88
CA MET A 35 3.64 4.81 9.51
C MET A 35 2.52 5.85 9.57
N ARG A 36 2.76 6.96 10.29
CA ARG A 36 1.80 8.05 10.52
C ARG A 36 1.22 8.67 9.23
N ASP A 37 1.76 8.35 8.06
CA ASP A 37 1.28 8.83 6.77
C ASP A 37 0.35 7.85 6.07
N HIS A 38 -0.86 8.32 5.78
CA HIS A 38 -1.91 7.62 5.04
C HIS A 38 -1.55 7.33 3.56
N LYS A 39 -0.37 7.74 3.08
CA LYS A 39 0.18 7.31 1.78
C LYS A 39 0.91 5.96 1.92
N ARG A 40 0.14 4.94 2.32
CA ARG A 40 0.64 3.58 2.60
C ARG A 40 1.17 2.89 1.35
N CYS A 41 0.64 3.19 0.16
CA CYS A 41 1.02 2.50 -1.07
C CYS A 41 1.46 3.47 -2.18
N HIS A 42 2.77 3.65 -2.32
CA HIS A 42 3.37 4.30 -3.49
C HIS A 42 4.03 3.23 -4.34
N ALA A 43 3.86 3.28 -5.66
CA ALA A 43 4.52 2.37 -6.62
C ALA A 43 6.01 2.17 -6.30
N TYR A 44 6.71 3.26 -5.97
CA TYR A 44 8.11 3.24 -5.56
C TYR A 44 8.38 2.42 -4.28
N LYS A 45 7.47 2.41 -3.29
CA LYS A 45 7.63 1.61 -2.06
C LYS A 45 7.48 0.11 -2.36
N ILE A 46 6.53 -0.26 -3.21
CA ILE A 46 6.36 -1.64 -3.67
C ILE A 46 7.60 -2.07 -4.46
N PHE A 47 8.07 -1.22 -5.38
CA PHE A 47 9.29 -1.46 -6.13
C PHE A 47 10.50 -1.65 -5.21
N ARG A 48 10.64 -0.80 -4.19
CA ARG A 48 11.70 -0.93 -3.16
C ARG A 48 11.63 -2.27 -2.44
N TYR A 49 10.43 -2.78 -2.16
CA TYR A 49 10.25 -4.10 -1.58
C TYR A 49 10.81 -5.19 -2.52
N SER A 50 10.48 -5.16 -3.81
CA SER A 50 11.01 -6.12 -4.80
C SER A 50 12.53 -6.05 -4.94
N VAL A 51 13.10 -4.85 -4.99
CA VAL A 51 14.57 -4.66 -4.99
C VAL A 51 15.19 -5.28 -3.73
N ALA A 52 14.61 -5.01 -2.56
CA ALA A 52 15.12 -5.57 -1.31
C ALA A 52 15.01 -7.11 -1.27
N LYS A 53 13.92 -7.68 -1.80
CA LYS A 53 13.72 -9.13 -1.92
C LYS A 53 14.81 -9.76 -2.80
N GLU A 54 15.10 -9.16 -3.95
CA GLU A 54 16.17 -9.63 -4.85
C GLU A 54 17.56 -9.47 -4.24
N CYS A 55 17.85 -8.32 -3.61
CA CYS A 55 19.12 -8.11 -2.90
C CYS A 55 19.32 -9.16 -1.79
N ASN A 56 18.28 -9.45 -1.01
CA ASN A 56 18.34 -10.49 0.02
C ASN A 56 18.61 -11.88 -0.59
N ARG A 57 18.04 -12.20 -1.76
CA ARG A 57 18.25 -13.47 -2.47
C ARG A 57 19.71 -13.66 -2.87
N ILE A 58 20.40 -12.58 -3.29
CA ILE A 58 21.82 -12.61 -3.65
C ILE A 58 22.77 -12.35 -2.46
N GLY A 59 22.23 -12.30 -1.23
CA GLY A 59 23.01 -12.17 0.00
C GLY A 59 23.43 -10.73 0.37
N GLU A 60 22.81 -9.71 -0.21
CA GLU A 60 23.07 -8.30 0.14
C GLU A 60 21.99 -7.74 1.05
N PHE A 61 22.39 -7.29 2.24
CA PHE A 61 21.49 -6.81 3.30
C PHE A 61 21.76 -5.36 3.71
N ASN A 62 22.77 -4.70 3.13
CA ASN A 62 23.11 -3.34 3.47
C ASN A 62 22.02 -2.37 2.99
N ALA A 63 21.24 -1.86 3.94
CA ALA A 63 20.12 -0.97 3.68
C ALA A 63 20.50 0.30 2.88
N ILE A 64 21.74 0.81 3.05
CA ILE A 64 22.23 1.98 2.32
C ILE A 64 22.48 1.61 0.85
N LEU A 65 23.12 0.47 0.58
CA LEU A 65 23.36 0.01 -0.79
C LEU A 65 22.05 -0.35 -1.49
N ILE A 66 21.13 -1.05 -0.82
CA ILE A 66 19.80 -1.37 -1.34
C ILE A 66 19.03 -0.09 -1.67
N GLY A 67 19.09 0.93 -0.81
CA GLY A 67 18.45 2.22 -1.06
C GLY A 67 19.01 2.93 -2.30
N ARG A 68 20.34 2.94 -2.46
CA ARG A 68 21.00 3.49 -3.66
C ARG A 68 20.62 2.70 -4.92
N ALA A 69 20.62 1.38 -4.84
CA ALA A 69 20.27 0.52 -5.97
C ALA A 69 18.81 0.73 -6.39
N THR A 70 17.90 0.82 -5.42
CA THR A 70 16.49 1.14 -5.66
C THR A 70 16.34 2.46 -6.41
N ASN A 71 17.00 3.52 -5.97
CA ASN A 71 16.93 4.83 -6.64
C ASN A 71 17.45 4.77 -8.08
N HIS A 72 18.59 4.10 -8.27
CA HIS A 72 19.20 3.94 -9.59
C HIS A 72 18.30 3.14 -10.53
N LEU A 73 17.78 2.00 -10.07
CA LEU A 73 16.92 1.13 -10.87
C LEU A 73 15.61 1.83 -11.20
N TRP A 74 14.94 2.47 -10.23
CA TRP A 74 13.70 3.20 -10.48
C TRP A 74 13.88 4.35 -11.50
N LYS A 75 14.98 5.10 -11.42
CA LYS A 75 15.28 6.16 -12.39
C LYS A 75 15.43 5.59 -13.79
N ASN A 76 16.07 4.43 -13.93
CA ASN A 76 16.34 3.73 -15.18
C ASN A 76 15.30 2.64 -15.53
N SER A 77 14.14 2.62 -14.86
CA SER A 77 13.04 1.72 -15.20
C SER A 77 12.27 2.25 -16.40
N THR A 78 11.81 1.34 -17.24
CA THR A 78 10.97 1.65 -18.40
C THR A 78 9.61 2.18 -17.94
N ILE A 79 8.88 2.81 -18.87
CA ILE A 79 7.52 3.28 -18.60
C ILE A 79 6.60 2.11 -18.24
N LEU A 80 6.75 0.97 -18.94
CA LEU A 80 5.97 -0.24 -18.69
C LEU A 80 6.25 -0.83 -17.30
N GLU A 81 7.52 -0.97 -16.95
CA GLU A 81 7.94 -1.42 -15.61
C GLU A 81 7.32 -0.53 -14.52
N LYS A 82 7.32 0.79 -14.71
CA LYS A 82 6.71 1.73 -13.75
C LYS A 82 5.19 1.63 -13.71
N SER A 83 4.52 1.46 -14.85
CA SER A 83 3.06 1.36 -14.90
C SER A 83 2.55 0.14 -14.16
N GLU A 84 3.22 -1.01 -14.27
CA GLU A 84 2.83 -2.22 -13.53
C GLU A 84 2.83 -2.00 -12.01
N TYR A 85 3.85 -1.31 -11.49
CA TYR A 85 3.92 -0.96 -10.07
C TYR A 85 2.89 0.10 -9.67
N CYS A 86 2.57 1.05 -10.57
CA CYS A 86 1.51 2.02 -10.36
C CYS A 86 0.13 1.35 -10.32
N ASP A 87 -0.13 0.42 -11.23
CA ASP A 87 -1.39 -0.34 -11.29
C ASP A 87 -1.57 -1.16 -10.03
N LEU A 88 -0.51 -1.83 -9.55
CA LEU A 88 -0.55 -2.56 -8.29
C LEU A 88 -0.83 -1.61 -7.11
N ALA A 89 -0.13 -0.48 -7.02
CA ALA A 89 -0.38 0.52 -5.97
C ALA A 89 -1.81 1.07 -6.01
N GLN A 90 -2.39 1.23 -7.20
CA GLN A 90 -3.78 1.66 -7.35
C GLN A 90 -4.76 0.59 -6.85
N ARG A 91 -4.53 -0.69 -7.18
CA ARG A 91 -5.35 -1.81 -6.67
C ARG A 91 -5.32 -1.88 -5.14
N GLU A 92 -4.17 -1.61 -4.52
CA GLU A 92 -4.04 -1.51 -3.06
C GLU A 92 -4.87 -0.37 -2.47
N CYS A 93 -4.77 0.83 -3.05
CA CYS A 93 -5.55 1.98 -2.62
C CYS A 93 -7.06 1.71 -2.72
N ASN A 94 -7.50 1.04 -3.79
CA ASN A 94 -8.91 0.66 -3.96
C ASN A 94 -9.34 -0.34 -2.88
N ARG A 95 -8.55 -1.41 -2.62
CA ARG A 95 -8.86 -2.38 -1.57
C ARG A 95 -8.89 -1.75 -0.18
N ILE A 96 -7.97 -0.86 0.15
CA ILE A 96 -7.96 -0.13 1.43
C ILE A 96 -9.18 0.79 1.53
N GLY A 97 -9.55 1.47 0.44
CA GLY A 97 -10.76 2.29 0.38
C GLY A 97 -12.03 1.48 0.65
N GLU A 98 -12.18 0.33 -0.02
CA GLU A 98 -13.27 -0.62 0.20
C GLU A 98 -13.29 -1.16 1.63
N PHE A 99 -12.14 -1.55 2.17
CA PHE A 99 -12.02 -2.07 3.54
C PHE A 99 -12.39 -1.01 4.59
N ASN A 100 -11.98 0.24 4.37
CA ASN A 100 -12.36 1.38 5.22
C ASN A 100 -13.86 1.65 5.14
N ALA A 101 -14.46 1.61 3.95
CA ALA A 101 -15.91 1.79 3.79
C ALA A 101 -16.71 0.69 4.51
N ILE A 102 -16.28 -0.57 4.40
CA ILE A 102 -16.89 -1.71 5.11
C ILE A 102 -16.73 -1.56 6.62
N LEU A 103 -15.55 -1.18 7.11
CA LEU A 103 -15.30 -1.00 8.54
C LEU A 103 -16.13 0.17 9.11
N ILE A 104 -16.21 1.28 8.41
CA ILE A 104 -17.07 2.43 8.76
C ILE A 104 -18.53 2.00 8.77
N GLY A 105 -18.99 1.24 7.76
CA GLY A 105 -20.34 0.69 7.71
C GLY A 105 -20.65 -0.23 8.89
N ARG A 106 -19.69 -1.06 9.32
CA ARG A 106 -19.85 -1.93 10.51
C ARG A 106 -19.89 -1.11 11.81
N ALA A 107 -18.99 -0.14 11.95
CA ALA A 107 -18.93 0.71 13.14
C ALA A 107 -20.19 1.57 13.30
N THR A 108 -20.65 2.20 12.22
CA THR A 108 -21.90 2.98 12.20
C THR A 108 -23.12 2.13 12.51
N ASN A 109 -23.22 0.93 11.94
CA ASN A 109 -24.29 -0.02 12.28
C ASN A 109 -24.28 -0.43 13.75
N HIS A 110 -23.10 -0.67 14.32
CA HIS A 110 -22.96 -1.00 15.74
C HIS A 110 -23.36 0.18 16.64
N LEU A 111 -22.90 1.39 16.33
CA LEU A 111 -23.29 2.61 17.04
C LEU A 111 -24.80 2.86 16.95
N TRP A 112 -25.39 2.68 15.76
CA TRP A 112 -26.84 2.79 15.58
C TRP A 112 -27.60 1.78 16.45
N LYS A 113 -27.17 0.51 16.49
CA LYS A 113 -27.83 -0.50 17.33
C LYS A 113 -27.81 -0.12 18.81
N ASN A 114 -26.72 0.46 19.29
CA ASN A 114 -26.54 0.80 20.71
C ASN A 114 -26.99 2.22 21.09
N SER A 115 -27.32 3.07 20.12
CA SER A 115 -27.82 4.43 20.38
C SER A 115 -29.23 4.44 20.97
N THR A 116 -29.51 5.50 21.75
CA THR A 116 -30.76 5.68 22.48
C THR A 116 -31.93 6.04 21.57
N ILE A 117 -33.15 5.87 22.06
CA ILE A 117 -34.38 6.20 21.32
C ILE A 117 -34.44 7.70 20.99
N LEU A 118 -34.01 8.56 21.92
CA LEU A 118 -34.00 10.02 21.74
C LEU A 118 -33.00 10.45 20.66
N GLU A 119 -31.78 9.90 20.67
CA GLU A 119 -30.78 10.16 19.62
C GLU A 119 -31.31 9.72 18.25
N LYS A 120 -31.97 8.56 18.18
CA LYS A 120 -32.58 8.08 16.92
C LYS A 120 -33.74 8.95 16.44
N SER A 121 -34.56 9.49 17.35
CA SER A 121 -35.71 10.33 16.96
C SER A 121 -35.26 11.64 16.31
N GLU A 122 -34.18 12.24 16.78
CA GLU A 122 -33.62 13.46 16.18
C GLU A 122 -33.17 13.25 14.72
N TYR A 123 -32.54 12.10 14.42
CA TYR A 123 -32.19 11.73 13.05
C TYR A 123 -33.42 11.46 12.18
N CYS A 124 -34.48 10.86 12.73
CA CYS A 124 -35.73 10.62 12.01
C CYS A 124 -36.45 11.92 11.65
N ASP A 125 -36.52 12.89 12.56
CA ASP A 125 -37.16 14.18 12.33
C ASP A 125 -36.40 15.01 11.28
N LEU A 126 -35.06 14.98 11.32
CA LEU A 126 -34.22 15.57 10.28
C LEU A 126 -34.47 14.94 8.91
N ALA A 127 -34.55 13.61 8.84
CA ALA A 127 -34.82 12.90 7.58
C ALA A 127 -36.20 13.25 7.00
N GLN A 128 -37.21 13.43 7.86
CA GLN A 128 -38.54 13.90 7.43
C GLN A 128 -38.47 15.31 6.86
N ARG A 129 -37.78 16.25 7.51
CA ARG A 129 -37.62 17.63 7.01
C ARG A 129 -36.93 17.69 5.64
N VAL A 130 -35.92 16.86 5.42
CA VAL A 130 -35.21 16.79 4.12
C VAL A 130 -36.09 16.17 3.03
N LYS A 131 -36.98 15.24 3.38
CA LYS A 131 -37.85 14.55 2.42
C LYS A 131 -38.98 15.43 1.85
N PHE A 132 -39.29 16.55 2.50
CA PHE A 132 -40.34 17.50 2.10
C PHE A 132 -39.80 18.80 1.48
N TYR A 133 -38.49 18.85 1.18
CA TYR A 133 -37.86 19.85 0.29
C TYR A 133 -37.61 19.23 -1.09
#